data_AF-A0A2U3MZR6-F1
#
_entry.id   AF-A0A2U3MZR6-F1
#
_cell.length_a   1.000
_cell.length_b   1.000
_cell.length_c   1.000
_cell.angle_alpha   90.00
_cell.angle_beta   90.00
_cell.angle_gamma   90.00
#
_symmetry.space_group_name_H-M   'P 1'
#
loop_
_entity.id
_entity.type
_entity.pdbx_description
1 polymer ?
#
loop_
_entity_poly.entity_id
_entity_poly.type
_entity_poly.pdbx_seq_one_letter_code
_entity_poly.pdbx_strand_id
1 'polypeptide(L)' 'MIQQFSHQDLEHVYANAVNTIQSEMNFVDAVKELESAARAGHGKAAMFLAELYYQGFRVERDSLKAQYWQKMATMQA' A
#
# COMPACT_ATOMS: atom_id res chain seq x y z
N MET A 1 -18.66 13.72 -4.19
CA MET A 1 -17.85 14.07 -3.00
C MET A 1 -16.60 13.21 -3.09
N ILE A 2 -15.47 13.80 -3.44
CA ILE A 2 -14.19 13.07 -3.52
C ILE A 2 -13.73 12.98 -2.07
N GLN A 3 -13.71 11.79 -1.48
CA GLN A 3 -13.28 11.63 -0.09
C GLN A 3 -11.82 12.08 0.01
N GLN A 4 -11.62 13.28 0.54
CA GLN A 4 -10.31 13.87 0.76
C GLN A 4 -9.79 13.22 2.04
N PHE A 5 -9.13 12.08 1.89
CA PHE A 5 -8.45 11.42 2.99
C PHE A 5 -7.42 12.39 3.57
N SER A 6 -7.61 12.79 4.83
CA SER A 6 -6.60 13.56 5.55
C SER A 6 -5.32 12.73 5.64
N HIS A 7 -4.16 13.39 5.60
CA HIS A 7 -2.86 12.69 5.74
C HIS A 7 -2.81 11.75 6.95
N GLN A 8 -3.46 12.14 8.05
CA GLN A 8 -3.54 11.33 9.27
C GLN A 8 -4.37 10.06 9.10
N ASP A 9 -5.42 10.11 8.27
CA ASP A 9 -6.26 8.96 7.97
C ASP A 9 -5.47 7.93 7.13
N LEU A 10 -4.70 8.42 6.16
CA LEU A 10 -3.83 7.59 5.33
C LEU A 10 -2.72 6.91 6.14
N GLU A 11 -2.12 7.61 7.11
CA GLU A 11 -1.12 7.03 8.01
C GLU A 11 -1.71 5.96 8.92
N HIS A 12 -2.93 6.17 9.43
CA HIS A 12 -3.65 5.16 10.22
C HIS A 12 -4.00 3.92 9.39
N VAL A 13 -4.55 4.11 8.19
CA VAL A 13 -4.88 3.03 7.26
C VAL A 13 -3.62 2.23 6.90
N TYR A 14 -2.52 2.92 6.60
CA TYR A 14 -1.21 2.28 6.37
C TYR A 14 -0.76 1.45 7.57
N ALA A 15 -0.76 2.02 8.77
CA ALA A 15 -0.28 1.33 9.97
C ALA A 15 -1.14 0.09 10.30
N ASN A 16 -2.47 0.22 10.17
CA ASN A 16 -3.40 -0.89 10.37
C ASN A 16 -3.15 -2.00 9.33
N ALA A 17 -3.14 -1.65 8.05
CA ALA A 17 -2.96 -2.60 6.97
C ALA A 17 -1.61 -3.35 7.06
N VAL A 18 -0.52 -2.66 7.38
CA VAL A 18 0.79 -3.28 7.57
C VAL A 18 0.79 -4.25 8.76
N ASN A 19 0.08 -3.93 9.84
CA ASN A 19 -0.06 -4.83 10.98
C ASN A 19 -0.89 -6.06 10.62
N THR A 20 -2.03 -5.87 9.93
CA THR A 20 -2.90 -6.96 9.44
C THR A 20 -2.14 -7.89 8.48
N ILE A 21 -1.37 -7.35 7.53
CA ILE A 21 -0.55 -8.16 6.62
C ILE A 21 0.45 -9.02 7.39
N GLN A 22 1.00 -8.54 8.50
CA GLN A 22 1.96 -9.30 9.30
C GLN A 22 1.28 -10.31 10.24
N SER A 23 0.13 -9.98 10.81
CA SER A 23 -0.49 -10.76 11.90
C SER A 23 -1.67 -11.63 11.47
N GLU A 24 -2.48 -11.18 10.52
CA GLU A 24 -3.77 -11.78 10.20
C GLU A 24 -3.73 -12.53 8.88
N MET A 25 -4.34 -13.72 8.77
CA MET A 25 -4.45 -14.43 7.49
C MET A 25 -5.19 -13.61 6.42
N ASN A 26 -6.02 -12.63 6.81
CA ASN A 26 -6.83 -11.85 5.89
C ASN A 26 -6.11 -10.56 5.43
N PHE A 27 -5.04 -10.73 4.66
CA PHE A 27 -4.23 -9.62 4.14
C PHE A 27 -4.84 -8.96 2.88
N VAL A 28 -5.81 -9.60 2.23
CA VAL A 28 -6.40 -9.11 0.97
C VAL A 28 -7.08 -7.76 1.15
N ASP A 29 -7.84 -7.58 2.23
CA ASP A 29 -8.48 -6.31 2.55
C ASP A 29 -7.45 -5.23 2.90
N ALA A 30 -6.42 -5.59 3.68
CA ALA A 30 -5.32 -4.68 4.01
C ALA A 30 -4.53 -4.23 2.77
N VAL A 31 -4.31 -5.10 1.79
CA VAL A 31 -3.69 -4.72 0.51
C VAL A 31 -4.58 -3.72 -0.24
N LYS A 32 -5.90 -3.94 -0.28
CA LYS A 32 -6.83 -2.99 -0.92
C LYS A 32 -6.87 -1.62 -0.24
N GLU A 33 -6.76 -1.61 1.08
CA GLU A 33 -6.67 -0.39 1.88
C GLU A 33 -5.38 0.38 1.54
N LEU A 34 -4.23 -0.31 1.48
CA LEU A 34 -2.97 0.27 1.03
C LEU A 34 -3.03 0.78 -0.41
N GLU A 35 -3.69 0.06 -1.32
CA GLU A 35 -3.86 0.48 -2.72
C GLU A 35 -4.71 1.75 -2.82
N SER A 36 -5.71 1.88 -1.95
CA SER A 36 -6.53 3.09 -1.87
C SER A 36 -5.70 4.25 -1.29
N ALA A 37 -4.92 4.01 -0.23
CA ALA A 37 -4.06 5.02 0.35
C ALA A 37 -2.97 5.50 -0.62
N ALA A 38 -2.33 4.57 -1.35
CA ALA A 38 -1.36 4.88 -2.40
C ALA A 38 -1.98 5.75 -3.50
N ARG A 39 -3.21 5.41 -3.95
CA ARG A 39 -3.95 6.19 -4.96
C ARG A 39 -4.42 7.55 -4.44
N ALA A 40 -4.63 7.70 -3.13
CA ALA A 40 -4.93 8.98 -2.49
C ALA A 40 -3.70 9.89 -2.33
N GLY A 41 -2.50 9.42 -2.71
CA GLY A 41 -1.27 10.20 -2.66
C GLY A 41 -0.30 9.81 -1.55
N HIS A 42 -0.53 8.69 -0.86
CA HIS A 42 0.33 8.25 0.23
C HIS A 42 1.56 7.50 -0.27
N GLY A 43 2.70 8.20 -0.41
CA GLY A 43 3.96 7.62 -0.89
C GLY A 43 4.43 6.40 -0.10
N LYS A 44 4.29 6.39 1.24
CA LYS A 44 4.70 5.24 2.08
C LYS A 44 3.88 3.98 1.77
N ALA A 45 2.57 4.12 1.49
CA ALA A 45 1.71 2.98 1.16
C ALA A 45 2.07 2.39 -0.20
N ALA A 46 2.33 3.26 -1.19
CA ALA A 46 2.79 2.84 -2.51
C ALA A 46 4.16 2.11 -2.43
N MET A 47 5.08 2.59 -1.59
CA MET A 47 6.38 1.95 -1.39
C MET A 47 6.24 0.57 -0.74
N PHE A 48 5.38 0.44 0.26
CA PHE A 48 5.12 -0.83 0.92
C PHE A 48 4.48 -1.85 -0.02
N LEU A 49 3.51 -1.44 -0.85
CA LEU A 49 2.95 -2.29 -1.90
C LEU A 49 4.02 -2.76 -2.88
N ALA A 50 4.93 -1.85 -3.26
CA ALA A 50 6.03 -2.20 -4.14
C ALA A 50 6.91 -3.30 -3.55
N GLU A 51 7.30 -3.15 -2.27
CA GLU A 51 8.04 -4.19 -1.56
C GLU A 51 7.25 -5.49 -1.45
N LEU A 52 5.94 -5.42 -1.20
CA LEU A 52 5.08 -6.60 -1.08
C LEU A 52 5.09 -7.45 -2.36
N TYR A 53 4.87 -6.80 -3.51
CA TYR A 53 4.92 -7.43 -4.83
C TYR A 53 6.34 -7.83 -5.24
N TYR A 54 7.36 -7.11 -4.78
CA TYR A 54 8.76 -7.42 -5.06
C TYR A 54 9.24 -8.66 -4.30
N GLN A 55 8.89 -8.75 -3.02
CA GLN A 55 9.21 -9.86 -2.13
C GLN A 55 8.34 -11.10 -2.47
N GLY A 56 7.15 -10.90 -3.02
CA GLY A 56 6.15 -11.97 -3.15
C GLY A 56 5.64 -12.42 -1.78
N PHE A 57 5.64 -11.51 -0.79
CA PHE A 57 5.20 -11.82 0.56
C PHE A 57 3.67 -11.77 0.58
N ARG A 58 3.03 -12.93 0.74
CA ARG A 58 1.56 -13.10 0.79
C ARG A 58 0.83 -12.82 -0.54
N VAL A 59 1.49 -12.22 -1.53
CA VAL A 59 1.02 -12.04 -2.90
C VAL A 59 1.96 -12.71 -3.89
N GLU A 60 1.49 -13.02 -5.10
CA GLU A 60 2.38 -13.47 -6.16
C GLU A 60 3.42 -12.42 -6.48
N ARG A 61 4.68 -12.86 -6.59
CA ARG A 61 5.79 -11.98 -6.91
C ARG A 61 5.60 -11.41 -8.31
N ASP A 62 5.45 -10.09 -8.38
CA ASP A 62 5.25 -9.36 -9.63
C ASP A 62 6.16 -8.14 -9.66
N SER A 63 7.32 -8.32 -10.27
CA SER A 63 8.34 -7.29 -10.38
C SER A 63 7.91 -6.09 -11.24
N LEU A 64 6.92 -6.27 -12.13
CA LEU A 64 6.38 -5.18 -12.95
C LEU A 64 5.43 -4.32 -12.11
N LYS A 65 4.52 -4.95 -11.35
CA LYS A 65 3.67 -4.23 -10.39
C LYS A 65 4.50 -3.55 -9.32
N ALA A 66 5.53 -4.20 -8.79
CA ALA A 66 6.42 -3.59 -7.81
C ALA A 66 7.03 -2.28 -8.31
N GLN A 67 7.61 -2.28 -9.52
CA GLN A 67 8.18 -1.08 -10.12
C GLN A 67 7.13 0.01 -10.39
N TYR A 68 5.91 -0.38 -10.78
CA TYR A 68 4.81 0.56 -10.99
C TYR A 68 4.48 1.31 -9.69
N TRP A 69 4.25 0.58 -8.59
CA TRP A 69 3.95 1.18 -7.29
C TRP A 69 5.14 1.97 -6.73
N GLN A 70 6.37 1.49 -6.94
CA GLN A 70 7.58 2.18 -6.50
C GLN A 70 7.75 3.51 -7.23
N LYS A 71 7.54 3.55 -8.55
CA LYS A 71 7.53 4.82 -9.31
C LYS A 71 6.47 5.77 -8.78
N MET A 72 5.28 5.27 -8.48
CA MET A 72 4.19 6.09 -7.95
C MET A 72 4.54 6.67 -6.58
N ALA A 73 5.22 5.89 -5.73
CA ALA A 73 5.71 6.32 -4.43
C ALA A 73 6.76 7.44 -4.57
N THR A 74 7.73 7.28 -5.47
CA THR A 74 8.79 8.27 -5.71
C THR A 74 8.26 9.55 -6.37
N MET A 75 7.21 9.46 -7.19
CA MET A 75 6.59 10.64 -7.81
C MET A 75 5.77 11.50 -6.84
N GLN A 76 5.39 10.95 -5.68
CA GLN A 76 4.56 11.62 -4.67
C GLN A 76 5.28 11.82 -3.34
N ALA A 77 6.61 11.69 -3.32
CA ALA A 77 7.48 11.92 -2.17
C ALA A 77 7.97 13.38 -2.08
#